data_AF-Q065K4-F1
#
_entry.id   AF-Q065K4-F1
#
_cell.length_a   1.000
_cell.length_b   1.000
_cell.length_c   1.000
_cell.angle_alpha   90.00
_cell.angle_beta   90.00
_cell.angle_gamma   90.00
#
_symmetry.space_group_name_H-M   'P 1'
#
loop_
_entity.id
_entity.type
_entity.pdbx_description
1 polymer ?
#
loop_
_entity_poly.entity_id
_entity_poly.type
_entity_poly.pdbx_seq_one_letter_code
_entity_poly.pdbx_strand_id
1 'polypeptide(L)' 'MEPATPNFDVLYAIITGMTNSTPTLLIWLVQYRKYLDLVQQDLLEQAELVKAEINEALPDAELCWEDLERAAQNLKQ' A
#
# COMPACT_ATOMS: atom_id res chain seq x y z
N MET A 1 -30.42 4.33 10.40
CA MET A 1 -29.42 4.50 9.32
C MET A 1 -28.34 5.39 9.89
N GLU A 2 -27.28 4.79 10.40
CA GLU A 2 -26.11 5.52 10.89
C GLU A 2 -25.03 5.42 9.80
N PRO A 3 -24.30 6.51 9.49
CA PRO A 3 -23.26 6.48 8.47
C PRO A 3 -22.10 5.61 8.98
N ALA A 4 -21.72 4.61 8.19
CA ALA A 4 -20.55 3.77 8.45
C ALA A 4 -19.29 4.66 8.41
N THR A 5 -18.81 5.05 9.59
CA THR A 5 -17.49 5.66 9.77
C THR A 5 -16.43 4.61 9.42
N PRO A 6 -15.41 4.94 8.61
CA PRO A 6 -14.29 4.04 8.39
C PRO A 6 -13.59 3.84 9.75
N ASN A 7 -13.45 2.57 10.11
CA ASN A 7 -13.07 2.09 11.43
C ASN A 7 -11.63 2.51 11.75
N PHE A 8 -11.47 3.63 12.45
CA PHE A 8 -10.17 4.19 12.86
C PHE A 8 -9.35 3.19 13.68
N ASP A 9 -10.03 2.28 14.39
CA ASP A 9 -9.44 1.20 15.18
C ASP A 9 -8.64 0.20 14.33
N VAL A 10 -9.01 -0.04 13.06
CA VAL A 10 -8.25 -0.94 12.17
C VAL A 10 -6.94 -0.28 11.77
N LEU A 11 -6.98 1.01 11.42
CA LEU A 11 -5.78 1.77 11.08
C LEU A 11 -4.85 1.89 12.29
N TYR A 12 -5.41 2.10 13.48
CA TYR A 12 -4.63 2.22 14.71
C TYR A 12 -4.01 0.88 15.16
N ALA A 13 -4.71 -0.24 15.00
CA ALA A 13 -4.17 -1.58 15.29
C ALA A 13 -3.01 -1.96 14.33
N ILE A 14 -3.08 -1.53 13.07
CA ILE A 14 -2.00 -1.72 12.10
C ILE A 14 -0.78 -0.87 12.48
N ILE A 15 -0.99 0.39 12.87
CA ILE A 15 0.09 1.33 13.22
C ILE A 15 0.82 0.95 14.53
N THR A 16 0.12 0.35 15.49
CA THR A 16 0.68 0.07 16.83
C THR A 16 1.47 -1.24 16.93
N GLY A 17 1.36 -2.16 15.97
CA GLY A 17 2.15 -3.40 15.89
C GLY A 17 3.51 -3.27 15.21
N MET A 18 3.91 -2.06 14.82
CA MET A 18 4.91 -1.81 13.79
C MET A 18 6.21 -1.21 14.35
N THR A 19 7.25 -2.04 14.47
CA THR A 19 8.60 -1.63 14.91
C THR A 19 9.28 -0.76 13.84
N ASN A 20 9.36 0.56 14.06
CA ASN A 20 10.20 1.63 13.46
C ASN A 20 10.57 1.64 11.95
N SER A 21 10.66 0.52 11.23
CA SER A 21 10.87 0.39 9.78
C SER A 21 9.57 0.48 8.97
N THR A 22 8.43 0.61 9.65
CA THR A 22 7.10 0.45 9.05
C THR A 22 6.36 1.69 8.52
N PRO A 23 6.68 2.95 8.88
CA PRO A 23 6.00 4.09 8.25
C PRO A 23 6.32 4.19 6.75
N THR A 24 7.55 3.86 6.34
CA THR A 24 7.97 3.87 4.93
C THR A 24 7.23 2.80 4.12
N LEU A 25 7.11 1.57 4.66
CA LEU A 25 6.38 0.49 4.00
C LEU A 25 4.89 0.81 3.79
N LEU A 26 4.25 1.45 4.77
CA LEU A 26 2.85 1.87 4.67
C LEU A 26 2.61 2.89 3.55
N ILE A 27 3.52 3.85 3.36
CA ILE A 27 3.43 4.83 2.27
C ILE A 27 3.45 4.13 0.91
N TRP A 28 4.38 3.19 0.72
CA TRP A 28 4.48 2.43 -0.51
C TRP A 28 3.32 1.46 -0.73
N LEU A 29 2.74 0.90 0.34
CA LEU A 29 1.53 0.08 0.26
C LEU A 29 0.31 0.88 -0.21
N VAL A 30 0.20 2.16 0.17
CA VAL A 30 -0.86 3.04 -0.35
C VAL A 30 -0.68 3.27 -1.85
N GLN A 31 0.55 3.50 -2.31
CA GLN A 31 0.83 3.64 -3.75
C GLN A 31 0.58 2.33 -4.51
N TYR A 32 0.95 1.19 -3.92
CA TYR A 32 0.67 -0.12 -4.48
C TYR A 32 -0.84 -0.40 -4.57
N ARG A 33 -1.62 0.01 -3.57
CA ARG A 33 -3.09 -0.07 -3.61
C ARG A 33 -3.66 0.78 -4.76
N LYS A 34 -3.13 1.98 -4.98
CA LYS A 34 -3.50 2.85 -6.11
C LYS A 34 -3.17 2.19 -7.45
N TYR A 35 -2.01 1.56 -7.57
CA TYR A 35 -1.66 0.75 -8.75
C TYR A 35 -2.70 -0.34 -9.01
N LEU A 36 -3.06 -1.14 -8.00
CA LEU A 36 -4.07 -2.19 -8.14
C LEU A 36 -5.43 -1.66 -8.55
N ASP A 37 -5.84 -0.52 -8.00
CA ASP A 37 -7.11 0.14 -8.34
C ASP A 37 -7.13 0.61 -9.81
N LEU A 38 -6.03 1.20 -10.29
CA LEU A 38 -5.87 1.58 -11.70
C LEU A 38 -5.91 0.36 -12.64
N VAL A 39 -5.29 -0.75 -12.26
CA VAL A 39 -5.36 -2.01 -13.01
C VAL A 39 -6.80 -2.54 -13.04
N GLN A 40 -7.54 -2.47 -11.94
CA GLN A 40 -8.95 -2.89 -11.89
C GLN A 40 -9.86 -2.01 -12.76
N GLN A 41 -9.51 -0.74 -12.93
CA GLN A 41 -10.23 0.19 -13.79
C GLN A 41 -9.80 0.13 -15.26
N ASP A 42 -8.93 -0.83 -15.64
CA ASP A 42 -8.35 -0.96 -16.99
C ASP A 42 -7.51 0.26 -17.43
N LEU A 43 -7.09 1.10 -16.48
CA LEU A 43 -6.25 2.28 -16.70
C LEU A 43 -4.77 1.90 -16.73
N LEU A 44 -4.41 1.01 -17.67
CA LEU A 44 -3.08 0.39 -17.72
C LEU A 44 -1.94 1.39 -17.89
N GLU A 45 -2.10 2.43 -18.71
CA GLU A 45 -1.07 3.47 -18.90
C GLU A 45 -0.75 4.20 -17.58
N GLN A 46 -1.78 4.51 -16.79
CA GLN A 46 -1.60 5.18 -15.49
C GLN A 46 -1.04 4.21 -14.44
N ALA A 47 -1.45 2.95 -14.50
CA ALA A 47 -0.92 1.91 -13.64
C ALA A 47 0.58 1.69 -13.90
N GLU A 48 1.03 1.68 -15.16
CA GLU A 48 2.44 1.56 -15.50
C GLU A 48 3.27 2.74 -14.97
N LEU A 49 2.76 3.97 -15.06
CA LEU A 49 3.42 5.15 -14.49
C LEU A 49 3.62 4.99 -12.98
N VAL A 50 2.55 4.66 -12.25
CA VAL A 50 2.61 4.46 -10.79
C VAL A 50 3.55 3.31 -10.43
N LYS A 51 3.54 2.22 -11.21
CA LYS A 51 4.47 1.09 -11.02
C LYS A 51 5.92 1.51 -11.23
N ALA A 52 6.21 2.36 -12.22
CA ALA A 52 7.55 2.86 -12.47
C ALA A 52 8.02 3.77 -11.31
N GLU A 53 7.19 4.70 -10.86
CA GLU A 53 7.49 5.57 -9.71
C GLU A 53 7.79 4.76 -8.44
N ILE A 54 6.98 3.73 -8.16
CA ILE A 54 7.21 2.83 -7.02
C ILE A 54 8.53 2.07 -7.18
N ASN A 55 8.82 1.50 -8.36
CA ASN A 55 10.06 0.75 -8.59
C ASN A 55 11.32 1.61 -8.52
N GLU A 56 11.23 2.90 -8.86
CA GLU A 56 12.35 3.82 -8.76
C GLU A 56 12.70 4.14 -7.30
N ALA A 57 11.68 4.30 -6.45
CA ALA A 57 11.85 4.77 -5.07
C ALA A 57 11.84 3.66 -4.00
N LEU A 58 11.43 2.44 -4.36
CA LEU A 58 11.53 1.25 -3.51
C LEU A 58 12.97 0.98 -3.02
N PRO A 59 14.01 1.03 -3.88
CA PRO A 59 15.40 0.83 -3.47
C PRO A 59 15.89 1.82 -2.41
N ASP A 60 15.49 3.10 -2.49
CA ASP A 60 15.82 4.13 -1.50
C ASP A 60 15.22 3.84 -0.12
N ALA A 61 14.13 3.08 -0.09
CA ALA A 61 13.46 2.63 1.12
C ALA A 61 13.97 1.27 1.63
N GLU A 62 15.00 0.68 1.00
CA GLU A 62 15.47 -0.68 1.27
C GLU A 62 14.35 -1.74 1.16
N LEU A 63 13.37 -1.49 0.28
CA LEU A 63 12.22 -2.36 0.03
C LEU A 63 12.24 -2.89 -1.40
N CYS A 64 11.61 -4.04 -1.60
CA CYS A 64 11.34 -4.56 -2.95
C CYS A 64 9.83 -4.72 -3.21
N TRP A 65 9.48 -4.92 -4.48
CA TRP A 65 8.09 -5.11 -4.90
C TRP A 65 7.43 -6.29 -4.17
N GLU A 66 8.18 -7.37 -3.94
CA GLU A 66 7.70 -8.55 -3.22
C GLU A 66 7.32 -8.23 -1.76
N ASP A 67 8.00 -7.28 -1.12
CA ASP A 67 7.65 -6.84 0.23
C ASP A 67 6.30 -6.13 0.26
N LEU A 68 6.00 -5.34 -0.79
CA LEU A 68 4.68 -4.72 -0.96
C LEU A 68 3.60 -5.76 -1.21
N GLU A 69 3.87 -6.77 -2.06
CA GLU A 69 2.92 -7.85 -2.32
C GLU A 69 2.62 -8.67 -1.06
N ARG A 70 3.66 -9.04 -0.31
CA ARG A 70 3.51 -9.78 0.97
C ARG A 70 2.74 -8.97 1.99
N ALA A 71 3.07 -7.70 2.16
CA ALA A 71 2.37 -6.86 3.13
C ALA A 71 0.93 -6.58 2.69
N ALA A 72 0.65 -6.44 1.40
CA ALA A 72 -0.71 -6.32 0.88
C ALA A 72 -1.55 -7.60 1.07
N GLN A 73 -0.93 -8.79 0.99
CA GLN A 73 -1.59 -10.06 1.30
C GLN A 73 -1.88 -10.20 2.80
N ASN A 74 -0.94 -9.83 3.67
CA ASN A 74 -1.14 -9.85 5.12
C ASN A 74 -2.25 -8.88 5.57
N LEU A 75 -2.46 -7.77 4.84
CA LEU A 75 -3.55 -6.81 5.11
C LEU A 75 -4.94 -7.28 4.63
N LYS A 76 -5.04 -8.35 3.82
CA LYS A 76 -6.32 -8.91 3.34
C LYS A 76 -6.84 -10.05 4.24
N GLN A 77 -6.06 -10.51 5.21
CA GLN A 77 -6.44 -11.52 6.21
C GLN A 77 -7.15 -10.86 7.39
#